data_AF-A0AAW1SPP5-F1
#
_entry.id   AF-A0AAW1SPP5-F1
#
_cell.length_a   1.000
_cell.length_b   1.000
_cell.length_c   1.000
_cell.angle_alpha   90.00
_cell.angle_beta   90.00
_cell.angle_gamma   90.00
#
_symmetry.space_group_name_H-M   'P 1'
#
loop_
_entity.id
_entity.type
_entity.pdbx_description
1 polymer ?
#
loop_
_entity_poly.entity_id
_entity_poly.type
_entity_poly.pdbx_seq_one_letter_code
_entity_poly.pdbx_strand_id
1 'polypeptide(L)' 'MKYDEVLGQNADMSDLQRIMLRSSKKMDDAQQQNMTRWAVYECCRLLSDYSAEYEALQAAMKSRSSVAECIRAIELTGSS' A
#
# COMPACT_ATOMS: atom_id res chain seq x y z
N MET A 1 -5.62 -27.21 9.78
CA MET A 1 -5.68 -25.77 9.47
C MET A 1 -6.19 -25.63 8.04
N LYS A 2 -7.50 -25.45 7.89
CA LYS A 2 -8.11 -25.08 6.60
C LYS A 2 -7.77 -23.61 6.40
N TYR A 3 -7.03 -23.27 5.35
CA TYR A 3 -6.83 -21.88 4.99
C TYR A 3 -8.20 -21.27 4.71
N ASP A 4 -8.54 -20.19 5.42
CA ASP A 4 -9.74 -19.43 5.17
C ASP A 4 -9.76 -19.01 3.70
N GLU A 5 -10.93 -19.10 3.09
CA GLU A 5 -11.19 -18.69 1.72
C GLU A 5 -10.79 -17.22 1.58
N VAL A 6 -9.83 -16.95 0.70
CA VAL A 6 -9.41 -15.57 0.40
C VAL A 6 -10.61 -14.87 -0.21
N LEU A 7 -11.33 -14.09 0.59
CA LEU A 7 -12.38 -13.17 0.18
C LEU A 7 -11.73 -12.05 -0.66
N GLY A 8 -11.31 -12.41 -1.86
CA GLY A 8 -10.54 -11.56 -2.76
C GLY A 8 -11.30 -10.30 -3.16
N GLN A 9 -10.56 -9.19 -3.23
CA GLN A 9 -10.84 -7.92 -3.93
C GLN A 9 -12.09 -7.13 -3.51
N ASN A 10 -13.23 -7.78 -3.29
CA ASN A 10 -14.49 -7.16 -2.92
C ASN A 10 -14.53 -6.77 -1.43
N ALA A 11 -13.81 -7.50 -0.57
CA ALA A 11 -13.71 -7.18 0.85
C ALA A 11 -13.01 -5.82 1.05
N ASP A 12 -11.88 -5.60 0.35
CA ASP A 12 -11.15 -4.34 0.38
C ASP A 12 -12.00 -3.18 -0.15
N MET A 13 -12.73 -3.38 -1.24
CA MET A 13 -13.66 -2.38 -1.78
C MET A 13 -14.81 -2.06 -0.83
N SER A 14 -15.32 -3.05 -0.12
CA SER A 14 -16.38 -2.89 0.89
C SER A 14 -15.86 -2.14 2.12
N ASP A 15 -14.62 -2.40 2.52
CA ASP A 15 -13.95 -1.73 3.63
C ASP A 15 -13.60 -0.28 3.28
N LEU A 16 -13.09 -0.03 2.08
CA LEU A 16 -12.90 1.32 1.55
C LEU A 16 -14.22 2.08 1.51
N GLN A 17 -15.30 1.47 1.00
CA GLN A 17 -16.62 2.08 0.98
C GLN A 17 -17.11 2.40 2.40
N ARG A 18 -16.91 1.49 3.37
CA ARG A 18 -17.27 1.71 4.78
C ARG A 18 -16.47 2.84 5.41
N ILE A 19 -15.17 2.94 5.14
CA ILE A 19 -14.30 4.01 5.62
C ILE A 19 -14.74 5.36 5.02
N MET A 20 -15.01 5.41 3.72
CA MET A 20 -15.50 6.60 3.03
C MET A 20 -16.87 7.05 3.55
N LEU A 21 -17.76 6.11 3.89
CA LEU A 21 -19.08 6.40 4.46
C LEU A 21 -19.04 6.92 5.91
N ARG A 22 -17.91 6.77 6.64
CA ARG A 22 -17.72 7.35 7.98
C ARG A 22 -17.40 8.85 7.92
N SER A 23 -17.05 9.40 6.75
CA SER A 23 -16.86 10.84 6.59
C SER A 23 -18.20 11.57 6.67
N SER A 24 -18.36 12.45 7.66
CA SER A 24 -19.59 13.22 7.92
C SER A 24 -19.93 14.24 6.83
N LYS A 25 -18.96 14.57 5.97
CA LYS A 25 -19.14 15.39 4.77
C LYS A 25 -18.62 14.61 3.57
N LYS A 26 -19.54 14.19 2.69
CA LYS A 26 -19.14 13.61 1.41
C LYS A 26 -18.37 14.68 0.63
N MET A 27 -17.18 14.32 0.19
CA MET A 27 -16.41 15.14 -0.73
C MET A 27 -17.16 15.23 -2.05
N ASP A 28 -17.22 16.43 -2.62
CA ASP A 28 -17.70 16.57 -4.00
C ASP A 28 -16.73 15.89 -4.99
N ASP A 29 -17.20 15.67 -6.22
CA ASP A 29 -16.43 14.94 -7.23
C ASP A 29 -15.07 15.59 -7.52
N ALA A 30 -14.99 16.92 -7.47
CA ALA A 30 -13.75 17.66 -7.70
C ALA A 30 -12.76 17.48 -6.53
N GLN A 31 -13.27 17.50 -5.30
CA GLN A 31 -12.49 17.22 -4.10
C GLN A 31 -11.95 15.80 -4.11
N GLN A 32 -12.76 14.81 -4.50
CA GLN A 32 -12.32 13.41 -4.58
C GLN A 32 -11.21 13.26 -5.60
N GLN A 33 -11.37 13.82 -6.81
CA GLN A 33 -10.36 13.77 -7.86
C GLN A 33 -9.06 14.47 -7.44
N ASN A 34 -9.14 15.61 -6.76
CA ASN A 34 -7.95 16.31 -6.26
C ASN A 34 -7.20 15.51 -5.20
N MET A 35 -7.92 14.87 -4.27
CA MET A 35 -7.32 13.99 -3.25
C MET A 35 -6.66 12.78 -3.91
N THR A 36 -7.31 12.14 -4.88
CA THR A 36 -6.72 11.01 -5.61
C THR A 36 -5.48 11.44 -6.38
N ARG A 37 -5.50 12.59 -7.07
CA ARG A 37 -4.32 13.13 -7.77
C ARG A 37 -3.15 13.37 -6.80
N TRP A 38 -3.42 13.97 -5.65
CA TRP A 38 -2.40 14.22 -4.64
C TRP A 38 -1.84 12.90 -4.07
N ALA A 39 -2.71 11.94 -3.74
CA ALA A 39 -2.28 10.63 -3.22
C ALA A 39 -1.44 9.86 -4.24
N VAL A 40 -1.82 9.86 -5.52
CA VAL A 40 -1.03 9.23 -6.59
C VAL A 40 0.33 9.91 -6.75
N TYR A 41 0.37 11.25 -6.74
CA TYR A 41 1.63 11.99 -6.80
C TYR A 41 2.55 11.64 -5.62
N GLU A 42 2.01 11.62 -4.40
CA GLU A 42 2.79 11.28 -3.21
C GLU A 42 3.28 9.83 -3.23
N CYS A 43 2.45 8.88 -3.67
CA CYS A 43 2.88 7.49 -3.88
C CYS A 43 4.00 7.40 -4.94
N CYS A 44 3.88 8.09 -6.07
CA CYS A 44 4.93 8.13 -7.08
C CYS A 44 6.24 8.71 -6.53
N ARG A 45 6.15 9.78 -5.75
CA ARG A 45 7.31 10.40 -5.09
C ARG A 45 7.97 9.43 -4.13
N LEU A 46 7.19 8.78 -3.26
CA LEU A 46 7.69 7.78 -2.32
C LEU A 46 8.39 6.61 -3.02
N LEU A 47 7.79 6.06 -4.08
CA LEU A 47 8.38 4.98 -4.87
C LEU A 47 9.64 5.41 -5.62
N SER A 48 9.75 6.69 -6.01
CA SER A 48 10.94 7.22 -6.67
C SER A 48 12.08 7.44 -5.67
N ASP A 49 11.76 8.08 -4.54
CA ASP A 49 12.72 8.45 -3.49
C ASP A 49 13.33 7.21 -2.82
N TYR A 50 12.55 6.13 -2.66
CA TYR A 50 12.96 4.88 -2.00
C TYR A 50 12.92 3.67 -2.94
N SER A 51 13.28 3.91 -4.21
CA SER A 51 13.21 2.88 -5.27
C SER A 51 14.05 1.64 -4.94
N ALA A 52 15.24 1.83 -4.37
CA ALA A 52 16.14 0.72 -4.03
C ALA A 52 15.58 -0.15 -2.91
N GLU A 53 15.08 0.46 -1.83
CA GLU A 53 14.43 -0.23 -0.71
C GLU A 53 13.15 -0.95 -1.16
N TYR A 54 12.40 -0.33 -2.05
CA TYR A 54 11.19 -0.91 -2.63
C TYR A 54 11.49 -2.15 -3.48
N GLU A 55 12.55 -2.13 -4.29
CA GLU A 55 13.01 -3.29 -5.05
C GLU A 55 13.53 -4.41 -4.14
N ALA A 56 14.30 -4.06 -3.10
CA ALA A 56 14.80 -5.02 -2.12
C ALA A 56 13.67 -5.72 -1.36
N LEU A 57 12.65 -4.97 -0.92
CA LEU A 57 11.44 -5.51 -0.31
C LEU A 57 10.72 -6.47 -1.26
N GLN A 58 10.49 -6.07 -2.51
CA GLN A 58 9.82 -6.92 -3.50
C GLN A 58 10.58 -8.23 -3.74
N ALA A 59 11.91 -8.18 -3.81
CA ALA A 59 12.75 -9.37 -3.98
C ALA A 59 12.61 -10.35 -2.79
N ALA A 60 12.63 -9.83 -1.55
CA ALA A 60 12.43 -10.63 -0.35
C ALA A 60 11.02 -11.25 -0.30
N MET A 61 9.98 -10.46 -0.60
CA MET A 61 8.60 -10.96 -0.64
C MET A 61 8.40 -12.02 -1.73
N LYS A 62 8.99 -11.83 -2.92
CA LYS A 62 8.94 -12.80 -4.02
C LYS A 62 9.60 -14.13 -3.64
N SER A 63 10.62 -14.07 -2.78
CA SER A 63 11.30 -15.23 -2.20
C SER A 63 10.51 -15.90 -1.06
N ARG A 64 9.31 -15.39 -0.73
CA ARG A 64 8.48 -15.79 0.41
C ARG A 64 9.23 -15.72 1.73
N SER A 65 10.13 -14.75 1.86
CA SER A 65 10.86 -14.48 3.09
C SER A 65 9.91 -14.07 4.20
N SER A 66 10.36 -14.27 5.44
CA SER A 66 9.63 -13.81 6.63
C SER A 66 9.57 -12.28 6.70
N VAL A 67 8.60 -11.76 7.46
CA VAL A 67 8.47 -10.30 7.68
C VAL A 67 9.77 -9.68 8.23
N ALA A 68 10.46 -10.39 9.13
CA ALA A 68 11.73 -9.93 9.69
C ALA A 68 12.84 -9.82 8.63
N GLU A 69 12.88 -10.72 7.65
CA GLU A 69 13.82 -10.67 6.54
C GLU A 69 13.48 -9.56 5.54
N CYS A 70 12.19 -9.29 5.30
CA CYS A 70 11.74 -8.16 4.49
C CYS A 70 12.18 -6.81 5.11
N ILE A 71 12.04 -6.65 6.44
CA ILE A 71 12.48 -5.44 7.15
C ILE A 71 14.01 -5.30 7.03
N ARG A 72 14.75 -6.38 7.27
CA ARG A 72 16.21 -6.38 7.13
C ARG A 72 16.66 -5.99 5.72
N ALA A 73 15.96 -6.48 4.69
CA ALA A 73 16.27 -6.15 3.30
C ALA A 73 16.15 -4.64 3.03
N ILE A 74 15.15 -3.98 3.62
CA ILE A 74 14.99 -2.52 3.54
C ILE A 74 16.13 -1.80 4.27
N GLU A 75 16.42 -2.19 5.51
CA GLU A 75 17.44 -1.53 6.36
C GLU A 75 18.85 -1.59 5.76
N LEU A 76 19.20 -2.71 5.11
CA LEU A 76 20.51 -2.88 4.46
C LEU A 76 20.67 -1.98 3.23
N THR A 77 19.58 -1.66 2.55
CA THR A 77 19.61 -0.81 1.35
C THR A 77 19.63 0.68 1.71
N GLY A 78 18.84 1.11 2.71
CA GLY A 78 18.77 2.51 3.14
C GLY A 78 19.95 3.02 3.97
N SER A 79 20.96 2.18 4.24
CA SER A 79 22.17 2.54 5.00
C SER A 79 23.38 2.90 4.11
N SER A 80 23.17 3.11 2.80
CA SER A 80 24.22 3.44 1.81
C SER A 80 24.29 4.92 1.47
#